data_AF-A0A6B3QS98-F1
#
_entry.id   AF-A0A6B3QS98-F1
#
_cell.length_a   1.000
_cell.length_b   1.000
_cell.length_c   1.000
_cell.angle_alpha   90.00
_cell.angle_beta   90.00
_cell.angle_gamma   90.00
#
_symmetry.space_group_name_H-M   'P 1'
#
loop_
_entity.id
_entity.type
_entity.pdbx_description
1 polymer ?
#
loop_
_entity_poly.entity_id
_entity_poly.type
_entity_poly.pdbx_seq_one_letter_code
_entity_poly.pdbx_strand_id
1 'polypeptide(L)'
;MSSGDDRIWFLGNPWPDGHRIVEFEWGGWLDPDIGLRFTFELESADYNADDPPELEDDDDGDDGWGSSLESSKVVWRNYHRCSIRPAMGFVVGTPDEPLDFEVLASRTFRVDRPEDVAQLDDEDDLAFHIYLLGHDSVADHHIRFPATHAPFEFGLEWVGRLALTYIGDEEFKHRFRVRVGRATFRGFQVPDELDDEAADRLLTACVRDAARFRLSRDGGERRYVPVS
;
A
#
# COMPACT_ATOMS: atom_id res chain seq x y z
N MET A 1 -8.42 -8.96 10.63
CA MET A 1 -7.60 -8.97 11.86
C MET A 1 -6.21 -9.38 11.43
N SER A 2 -5.25 -8.44 11.45
CA SER A 2 -3.86 -8.69 11.09
C SER A 2 -3.29 -9.73 12.06
N SER A 3 -2.45 -10.64 11.56
CA SER A 3 -1.73 -11.56 12.45
C SER A 3 -0.75 -10.71 13.27
N GLY A 4 -0.47 -11.04 14.55
CA GLY A 4 0.37 -10.21 15.44
C GLY A 4 1.80 -9.90 14.96
N ASP A 5 2.14 -10.38 13.76
CA ASP A 5 3.42 -10.33 13.05
C ASP A 5 3.43 -9.37 11.85
N ASP A 6 2.31 -8.70 11.55
CA ASP A 6 2.17 -7.77 10.42
C ASP A 6 2.78 -6.41 10.79
N ARG A 7 3.77 -5.97 10.00
CA ARG A 7 4.61 -4.82 10.35
C ARG A 7 5.05 -4.01 9.13
N ILE A 8 5.27 -2.71 9.36
CA ILE A 8 5.95 -1.78 8.46
C ILE A 8 7.25 -1.31 9.13
N TRP A 9 8.34 -1.24 8.39
CA TRP A 9 9.62 -0.73 8.88
C TRP A 9 10.07 0.44 8.01
N PHE A 10 10.58 1.48 8.65
CA PHE A 10 11.25 2.60 7.98
C PHE A 10 12.74 2.48 8.30
N LEU A 11 13.56 2.21 7.29
CA LEU A 11 14.97 1.94 7.49
C LEU A 11 15.68 3.19 8.00
N GLY A 12 16.40 3.05 9.11
CA GLY A 12 17.11 4.15 9.75
C GLY A 12 16.31 4.90 10.80
N ASN A 13 15.02 4.58 11.00
CA ASN A 13 14.21 5.22 12.04
C ASN A 13 14.56 4.72 13.46
N PRO A 14 14.00 5.34 14.52
CA PRO A 14 14.31 4.97 15.91
C PRO A 14 13.81 3.60 16.38
N TRP A 15 12.97 2.90 15.60
CA TRP A 15 12.35 1.63 15.97
C TRP A 15 12.78 0.52 14.99
N PRO A 16 13.91 -0.16 15.24
CA PRO A 16 14.45 -1.16 14.31
C PRO A 16 13.53 -2.37 14.09
N ASP A 17 12.67 -2.67 15.06
CA ASP A 17 11.68 -3.75 14.99
C ASP A 17 10.42 -3.35 14.21
N GLY A 18 10.34 -2.10 13.75
CA GLY A 18 9.23 -1.57 12.96
C GLY A 18 7.96 -1.38 13.76
N HIS A 19 6.91 -0.99 13.06
CA HIS A 19 5.61 -0.64 13.61
C HIS A 19 4.58 -1.67 13.23
N ARG A 20 3.78 -2.12 14.19
CA ARG A 20 2.67 -3.04 13.94
C ARG A 20 1.68 -2.42 12.96
N ILE A 21 1.14 -3.21 12.05
CA ILE A 21 0.05 -2.82 11.17
C ILE A 21 -1.26 -3.13 11.88
N VAL A 22 -2.07 -2.10 12.13
CA VAL A 22 -3.39 -2.23 12.78
C VAL A 22 -4.50 -2.43 11.76
N GLU A 23 -4.31 -1.92 10.54
CA GLU A 23 -5.24 -2.05 9.44
C GLU A 23 -4.48 -2.28 8.13
N PHE A 24 -4.95 -3.27 7.36
CA PHE A 24 -4.49 -3.50 6.01
C PHE A 24 -5.65 -3.99 5.16
N GLU A 25 -5.94 -3.27 4.07
CA GLU A 25 -6.91 -3.66 3.07
C GLU A 25 -6.25 -3.82 1.71
N TRP A 26 -6.57 -4.92 1.04
CA TRP A 26 -6.21 -5.16 -0.34
C TRP A 26 -7.48 -5.27 -1.18
N GLY A 27 -7.65 -4.30 -2.07
CA GLY A 27 -8.73 -4.23 -3.04
C GLY A 27 -8.20 -4.01 -4.44
N GLY A 28 -9.12 -3.70 -5.33
CA GLY A 28 -8.81 -3.31 -6.69
C GLY A 28 -9.95 -2.53 -7.31
N TRP A 29 -9.69 -1.91 -8.44
CA TRP A 29 -10.63 -1.02 -9.15
C TRP A 29 -10.65 -1.46 -10.61
N LEU A 30 -11.83 -1.41 -11.23
CA LEU A 30 -11.92 -1.44 -12.69
C LEU A 30 -11.52 -0.07 -13.22
N ASP A 31 -10.58 -0.05 -14.15
CA ASP A 31 -10.15 1.14 -14.87
C ASP A 31 -10.65 0.98 -16.32
N PRO A 32 -11.61 1.81 -16.77
CA PRO A 32 -12.24 1.66 -18.09
C PRO A 32 -11.24 1.85 -19.24
N ASP A 33 -10.15 2.57 -19.03
CA ASP A 33 -9.16 2.89 -20.05
C ASP A 33 -8.00 1.88 -20.08
N ILE A 34 -7.68 1.27 -18.93
CA ILE A 34 -6.50 0.41 -18.77
C ILE A 34 -6.83 -1.05 -18.49
N GLY A 35 -7.81 -1.34 -17.64
CA GLY A 35 -8.12 -2.70 -17.18
C GLY A 35 -8.36 -2.79 -15.69
N LEU A 36 -7.44 -3.41 -14.96
CA LEU A 36 -7.56 -3.67 -13.52
C LEU A 36 -6.40 -3.09 -12.76
N ARG A 37 -6.71 -2.43 -11.65
CA ARG A 37 -5.73 -1.94 -10.70
C ARG A 37 -5.90 -2.61 -9.36
N PHE A 38 -4.81 -2.92 -8.68
CA PHE A 38 -4.83 -3.22 -7.24
C PHE A 38 -4.63 -1.95 -6.43
N THR A 39 -5.24 -1.96 -5.26
CA THR A 39 -5.10 -0.92 -4.24
C THR A 39 -4.76 -1.53 -2.90
N PHE A 40 -3.92 -0.81 -2.16
CA PHE A 40 -3.58 -1.13 -0.79
C PHE A 40 -3.84 0.07 0.08
N GLU A 41 -4.42 -0.21 1.23
CA GLU A 41 -4.64 0.75 2.29
C GLU A 41 -4.03 0.18 3.57
N LEU A 42 -3.19 0.96 4.24
CA LEU A 42 -2.41 0.52 5.38
C LEU A 42 -2.41 1.60 6.45
N GLU A 43 -2.61 1.19 7.70
CA GLU A 43 -2.39 2.03 8.87
C GLU A 43 -1.50 1.30 9.89
N SER A 44 -0.47 1.98 10.37
CA SER A 44 0.36 1.48 11.48
C SER A 44 -0.27 1.82 12.82
N ALA A 45 0.11 1.08 13.86
CA ALA A 45 -0.03 1.55 15.23
C ALA A 45 0.75 2.86 15.43
N ASP A 46 0.48 3.54 16.55
CA ASP A 46 1.30 4.67 16.96
C ASP A 46 2.77 4.25 17.06
N TYR A 47 3.69 5.12 16.66
CA TYR A 47 5.11 4.77 16.54
C TYR A 47 5.73 4.30 17.86
N ASN A 48 5.23 4.78 19.00
CA ASN A 48 5.67 4.41 20.33
C ASN A 48 4.80 3.29 20.97
N ALA A 49 3.93 2.62 20.23
CA ALA A 49 2.99 1.63 20.79
C ALA A 49 3.69 0.40 21.41
N ASP A 50 4.91 0.10 20.98
CA ASP A 50 5.73 -1.00 21.51
C ASP A 50 6.81 -0.48 22.50
N ASP A 51 6.86 0.83 22.82
CA ASP A 51 7.81 1.37 23.79
C ASP A 51 7.45 0.95 25.23
N PRO A 52 8.44 0.66 26.09
CA PRO A 52 8.19 0.44 27.52
C PRO A 52 7.50 1.64 28.17
N PRO A 53 6.59 1.42 29.13
CA PRO A 53 5.83 2.49 29.79
C PRO A 53 6.69 3.44 30.65
N GLU A 54 7.97 3.16 30.86
CA GLU A 54 8.88 3.95 31.70
C GLU A 54 9.80 4.91 30.91
N LEU A 55 9.65 5.02 29.58
CA LEU A 55 10.38 6.01 28.75
C LEU A 55 9.59 7.32 28.58
N GLU A 56 9.08 7.86 29.69
CA GLU A 56 8.63 9.26 29.74
C GLU A 56 9.89 10.15 29.83
N ASP A 57 10.31 10.63 28.65
CA ASP A 57 11.17 11.79 28.42
C ASP A 57 12.53 11.83 29.14
N ASP A 58 13.52 11.11 28.59
CA ASP A 58 14.88 11.66 28.58
C ASP A 58 14.94 12.71 27.47
N ASP A 59 14.54 13.94 27.83
CA ASP A 59 14.90 15.19 27.15
C ASP A 59 16.42 15.41 27.28
N ASP A 60 17.21 14.54 26.64
CA ASP A 60 18.64 14.80 26.43
C ASP A 60 18.77 15.80 25.27
N GLY A 61 18.69 17.08 25.65
CA GLY A 61 18.80 18.23 24.78
C GLY A 61 19.96 18.17 23.79
N ASP A 62 19.62 18.28 22.51
CA ASP A 62 20.37 19.05 21.53
C ASP A 62 19.37 19.62 20.52
N ASP A 63 19.00 20.87 20.73
CA ASP A 63 18.08 21.74 19.99
C ASP A 63 18.64 22.14 18.60
N GLY A 64 19.45 21.27 18.00
CA GLY A 64 19.83 21.30 16.61
C GLY A 64 18.76 20.62 15.74
N TRP A 65 17.77 21.41 15.28
CA TRP A 65 16.78 21.00 14.27
C TRP A 65 17.41 20.39 12.99
N GLY A 66 18.73 20.51 12.80
CA GLY A 66 19.47 20.11 11.60
C GLY A 66 20.07 18.70 11.56
N SER A 67 19.90 17.81 12.55
CA SER A 67 20.49 16.45 12.45
C SER A 67 19.65 15.26 12.95
N SER A 68 18.45 15.47 13.51
CA SER A 68 17.77 14.44 14.32
C SER A 68 16.53 13.78 13.70
N LEU A 69 16.16 14.05 12.45
CA LEU A 69 14.92 13.50 11.88
C LEU A 69 14.92 11.96 11.76
N GLU A 70 16.08 11.37 11.44
CA GLU A 70 16.22 9.92 11.33
C GLU A 70 16.28 9.23 12.71
N SER A 71 16.70 9.93 13.78
CA SER A 71 16.99 9.32 15.09
C SER A 71 16.14 9.84 16.26
N SER A 72 15.38 10.93 16.11
CA SER A 72 14.60 11.53 17.20
C SER A 72 13.21 10.90 17.32
N LYS A 73 13.02 10.09 18.36
CA LYS A 73 11.69 9.54 18.71
C LYS A 73 10.63 10.62 18.91
N VAL A 74 11.01 11.77 19.47
CA VAL A 74 10.09 12.89 19.76
C VAL A 74 9.46 13.41 18.47
N VAL A 75 10.25 13.60 17.41
CA VAL A 75 9.72 14.08 16.13
C VAL A 75 8.69 13.11 15.56
N TRP A 76 9.01 11.82 15.53
CA TRP A 76 8.10 10.80 15.03
C TRP A 76 6.81 10.73 15.86
N ARG A 77 6.90 10.74 17.20
CA ARG A 77 5.74 10.70 18.10
C ARG A 77 4.72 11.80 17.81
N ASN A 78 5.15 12.98 17.37
CA ASN A 78 4.26 14.09 17.02
C ASN A 78 3.40 13.83 15.78
N TYR A 79 3.83 12.92 14.90
CA TYR A 79 3.05 12.50 13.73
C TYR A 79 2.19 11.26 14.00
N HIS A 80 2.29 10.71 15.22
CA HIS A 80 1.51 9.59 15.74
C HIS A 80 1.75 8.26 15.04
N ARG A 81 1.37 8.12 13.76
CA ARG A 81 1.39 6.86 13.02
C ARG A 81 1.54 7.10 11.52
N CYS A 82 1.90 6.04 10.80
CA CYS A 82 1.94 6.05 9.35
C CYS A 82 0.58 5.62 8.76
N SER A 83 0.19 6.24 7.65
CA SER A 83 -0.82 5.67 6.75
C SER A 83 -0.35 5.69 5.30
N ILE A 84 -0.66 4.64 4.55
CA ILE A 84 -0.50 4.61 3.10
C ILE A 84 -1.88 4.34 2.51
N ARG A 85 -2.33 5.21 1.61
CA ARG A 85 -3.65 5.13 0.98
C ARG A 85 -3.47 5.01 -0.54
N PRO A 86 -4.38 4.33 -1.25
CA PRO A 86 -4.31 4.28 -2.70
C PRO A 86 -4.62 5.67 -3.28
N ALA A 87 -3.85 6.06 -4.28
CA ALA A 87 -4.21 7.14 -5.21
C ALA A 87 -4.72 6.48 -6.48
N MET A 88 -3.89 6.33 -7.51
CA MET A 88 -4.27 5.62 -8.73
C MET A 88 -4.27 4.09 -8.56
N GLY A 89 -3.58 3.54 -7.55
CA GLY A 89 -3.26 2.12 -7.50
C GLY A 89 -2.38 1.67 -8.68
N PHE A 90 -2.17 0.36 -8.83
CA PHE A 90 -1.23 -0.16 -9.83
C PHE A 90 -1.85 -1.23 -10.72
N VAL A 91 -1.51 -1.19 -12.01
CA VAL A 91 -2.06 -2.09 -13.03
C VAL A 91 -1.62 -3.52 -12.79
N VAL A 92 -2.59 -4.44 -12.79
CA VAL A 92 -2.36 -5.87 -12.55
C VAL A 92 -2.92 -6.80 -13.61
N GLY A 93 -3.88 -6.33 -14.39
CA GLY A 93 -4.43 -7.07 -15.52
C GLY A 93 -4.95 -6.11 -16.58
N THR A 94 -4.67 -6.44 -17.84
CA THR A 94 -5.22 -5.75 -19.02
C THR A 94 -5.86 -6.81 -19.93
N PRO A 95 -6.61 -6.42 -20.99
CA PRO A 95 -7.13 -7.41 -21.94
C PRO A 95 -6.03 -8.22 -22.64
N ASP A 96 -4.86 -7.61 -22.85
CA ASP A 96 -3.71 -8.26 -23.50
C ASP A 96 -2.89 -9.12 -22.53
N GLU A 97 -2.82 -8.72 -21.26
CA GLU A 97 -2.18 -9.48 -20.18
C GLU A 97 -3.14 -9.66 -18.99
N PRO A 98 -4.12 -10.59 -19.10
CA PRO A 98 -5.11 -10.78 -18.05
C PRO A 98 -4.48 -11.26 -16.74
N LEU A 99 -4.98 -10.74 -15.62
CA LEU A 99 -4.59 -11.15 -14.29
C LEU A 99 -4.92 -12.63 -14.06
N ASP A 100 -3.92 -13.36 -13.58
CA ASP A 100 -4.04 -14.75 -13.19
C ASP A 100 -3.57 -14.91 -11.74
N PHE A 101 -4.51 -15.20 -10.84
CA PHE A 101 -4.25 -15.38 -9.41
C PHE A 101 -3.44 -16.65 -9.12
N GLU A 102 -3.47 -17.66 -9.99
CA GLU A 102 -2.74 -18.93 -9.78
C GLU A 102 -1.22 -18.74 -9.90
N VAL A 103 -0.78 -17.74 -10.66
CA VAL A 103 0.64 -17.41 -10.83
C VAL A 103 1.07 -16.16 -10.07
N LEU A 104 0.15 -15.51 -9.32
CA LEU A 104 0.42 -14.27 -8.59
C LEU A 104 1.63 -14.37 -7.66
N ALA A 105 1.79 -15.53 -7.01
CA ALA A 105 2.90 -15.78 -6.09
C ALA A 105 4.29 -15.79 -6.75
N SER A 106 4.35 -15.95 -8.08
CA SER A 106 5.58 -15.91 -8.86
C SER A 106 5.88 -14.52 -9.44
N ARG A 107 4.94 -13.57 -9.34
CA ARG A 107 5.05 -12.25 -9.95
C ARG A 107 5.65 -11.25 -8.96
N THR A 108 6.44 -10.31 -9.49
CA THR A 108 6.85 -9.10 -8.79
C THR A 108 6.31 -7.91 -9.56
N PHE A 109 5.53 -7.06 -8.89
CA PHE A 109 5.10 -5.80 -9.47
C PHE A 109 6.12 -4.74 -9.15
N ARG A 110 6.57 -4.00 -10.16
CA ARG A 110 7.43 -2.83 -10.02
C ARG A 110 6.63 -1.62 -10.45
N VAL A 111 6.30 -0.75 -9.49
CA VAL A 111 5.35 0.36 -9.62
C VAL A 111 6.06 1.67 -9.30
N ASP A 112 5.68 2.74 -9.98
CA ASP A 112 6.21 4.10 -9.81
C ASP A 112 7.74 4.13 -9.81
N ARG A 113 8.33 3.64 -10.91
CA ARG A 113 9.80 3.62 -11.02
C ARG A 113 10.32 5.06 -11.01
N PRO A 114 11.51 5.34 -10.47
CA PRO A 114 12.03 6.71 -10.43
C PRO A 114 12.07 7.39 -11.81
N GLU A 115 12.36 6.64 -12.87
CA GLU A 115 12.33 7.13 -14.25
C GLU A 115 10.94 7.52 -14.77
N ASP A 116 9.89 6.90 -14.24
CA ASP A 116 8.49 7.18 -14.58
C ASP A 116 7.96 8.35 -13.73
N VAL A 117 8.28 8.36 -12.43
CA VAL A 117 7.90 9.43 -11.48
C VAL A 117 8.47 10.79 -11.90
N ALA A 118 9.71 10.83 -12.40
CA ALA A 118 10.33 12.07 -12.87
C ALA A 118 9.61 12.69 -14.09
N GLN A 119 8.66 11.98 -14.71
CA GLN A 119 7.87 12.43 -15.85
C GLN A 119 6.42 12.74 -15.49
N LEU A 120 6.02 12.54 -14.22
CA LEU A 120 4.67 12.86 -13.78
C LEU A 120 4.47 14.37 -13.71
N ASP A 121 3.29 14.81 -14.16
CA ASP A 121 2.89 16.21 -14.08
C ASP A 121 2.28 16.55 -12.69
N ASP A 122 1.69 15.54 -12.03
CA ASP A 122 1.04 15.65 -10.73
C ASP A 122 1.42 14.47 -9.80
N GLU A 123 1.55 14.75 -8.50
CA GLU A 123 1.80 13.72 -7.48
C GLU A 123 0.58 12.81 -7.30
N ASP A 124 -0.63 13.31 -7.60
CA ASP A 124 -1.87 12.54 -7.57
C ASP A 124 -1.89 11.38 -8.59
N ASP A 125 -0.97 11.37 -9.58
CA ASP A 125 -0.82 10.29 -10.57
C ASP A 125 -0.06 9.06 -10.02
N LEU A 126 0.53 9.16 -8.82
CA LEU A 126 1.20 8.04 -8.17
C LEU A 126 0.23 6.91 -7.81
N ALA A 127 0.74 5.70 -7.60
CA ALA A 127 -0.10 4.59 -7.17
C ALA A 127 -0.60 4.79 -5.72
N PHE A 128 0.19 5.45 -4.88
CA PHE A 128 -0.08 5.61 -3.44
C PHE A 128 0.31 6.98 -2.90
N HIS A 129 -0.44 7.44 -1.90
CA HIS A 129 -0.05 8.56 -1.04
C HIS A 129 0.35 8.04 0.34
N ILE A 130 1.30 8.71 0.98
CA ILE A 130 1.74 8.39 2.33
C ILE A 130 1.60 9.60 3.27
N TYR A 131 1.17 9.30 4.50
CA TYR A 131 1.39 10.17 5.64
C TYR A 131 2.38 9.50 6.59
N LEU A 132 3.61 10.03 6.69
CA LEU A 132 4.69 9.44 7.49
C LEU A 132 5.16 10.41 8.58
N LEU A 133 5.76 11.52 8.17
CA LEU A 133 6.12 12.67 9.01
C LEU A 133 5.45 13.94 8.46
N GLY A 134 4.21 13.79 8.01
CA GLY A 134 3.48 14.75 7.20
C GLY A 134 3.03 14.13 5.88
N HIS A 135 2.57 14.95 4.95
CA HIS A 135 2.25 14.53 3.58
C HIS A 135 3.55 14.38 2.80
N ASP A 136 4.11 13.16 2.87
CA ASP A 136 5.36 12.79 2.22
C ASP A 136 5.09 12.03 0.92
N SER A 137 6.13 11.77 0.13
CA SER A 137 6.01 11.07 -1.15
C SER A 137 6.58 9.65 -1.07
N VAL A 138 5.92 8.72 -1.78
CA VAL A 138 6.30 7.30 -1.82
C VAL A 138 6.33 6.78 -3.26
N ALA A 139 7.36 6.01 -3.62
CA ALA A 139 7.55 5.47 -4.97
C ALA A 139 8.49 4.25 -5.01
N ASP A 140 8.90 3.82 -6.21
CA ASP A 140 9.79 2.69 -6.52
C ASP A 140 9.38 1.42 -5.76
N HIS A 141 8.08 1.09 -5.86
CA HIS A 141 7.50 -0.02 -5.12
C HIS A 141 7.85 -1.34 -5.78
N HIS A 142 8.21 -2.32 -4.95
CA HIS A 142 8.35 -3.72 -5.34
C HIS A 142 7.42 -4.54 -4.47
N ILE A 143 6.39 -5.11 -5.08
CA ILE A 143 5.30 -5.83 -4.41
C ILE A 143 5.30 -7.29 -4.84
N ARG A 144 5.21 -8.20 -3.87
CA ARG A 144 5.23 -9.66 -4.07
C ARG A 144 4.25 -10.36 -3.15
N PHE A 145 3.77 -11.51 -3.60
CA PHE A 145 2.85 -12.36 -2.86
C PHE A 145 3.46 -13.73 -2.54
N PRO A 146 4.48 -13.82 -1.65
CA PRO A 146 5.37 -15.00 -1.56
C PRO A 146 4.71 -16.30 -1.09
N ALA A 147 3.50 -16.24 -0.53
CA ALA A 147 2.78 -17.41 -0.01
C ALA A 147 1.30 -17.35 -0.39
N THR A 148 0.74 -18.49 -0.77
CA THR A 148 -0.70 -18.68 -0.95
C THR A 148 -1.24 -19.46 0.24
N HIS A 149 -2.19 -18.90 0.98
CA HIS A 149 -2.77 -19.52 2.17
C HIS A 149 -4.14 -20.13 1.89
N ALA A 150 -4.96 -19.45 1.09
CA ALA A 150 -6.26 -19.89 0.60
C ALA A 150 -6.57 -19.18 -0.74
N PRO A 151 -7.63 -19.57 -1.46
CA PRO A 151 -8.15 -18.77 -2.56
C PRO A 151 -8.25 -17.29 -2.19
N PHE A 152 -7.58 -16.41 -2.93
CA PHE A 152 -7.60 -14.96 -2.73
C PHE A 152 -7.03 -14.49 -1.37
N GLU A 153 -6.27 -15.34 -0.66
CA GLU A 153 -5.56 -14.99 0.56
C GLU A 153 -4.06 -15.34 0.42
N PHE A 154 -3.21 -14.33 0.55
CA PHE A 154 -1.79 -14.43 0.27
C PHE A 154 -0.96 -13.74 1.37
N GLY A 155 0.27 -14.19 1.57
CA GLY A 155 1.28 -13.37 2.22
C GLY A 155 1.67 -12.21 1.29
N LEU A 156 1.99 -11.05 1.84
CA LEU A 156 2.42 -9.86 1.10
C LEU A 156 3.77 -9.37 1.62
N GLU A 157 4.67 -9.12 0.68
CA GLU A 157 5.89 -8.34 0.90
C GLU A 157 5.87 -7.12 -0.01
N TRP A 158 6.07 -5.94 0.57
CA TRP A 158 6.07 -4.69 -0.16
C TRP A 158 7.22 -3.82 0.33
N VAL A 159 8.13 -3.47 -0.57
CA VAL A 159 9.18 -2.49 -0.30
C VAL A 159 9.02 -1.29 -1.22
N GLY A 160 9.50 -0.15 -0.79
CA GLY A 160 9.54 1.05 -1.62
C GLY A 160 10.47 2.09 -1.06
N ARG A 161 10.44 3.27 -1.67
CA ARG A 161 11.24 4.43 -1.28
C ARG A 161 10.38 5.60 -0.90
N LEU A 162 10.99 6.51 -0.15
CA LEU A 162 10.34 7.66 0.45
C LEU A 162 11.20 8.90 0.23
N ALA A 163 10.53 10.01 -0.06
CA ALA A 163 11.08 11.36 0.03
C ALA A 163 10.28 12.11 1.10
N LEU A 164 10.97 12.82 2.00
CA LEU A 164 10.32 13.57 3.08
C LEU A 164 9.90 14.96 2.56
N THR A 165 9.04 14.95 1.55
CA THR A 165 8.61 16.14 0.81
C THR A 165 7.91 17.15 1.71
N TYR A 166 7.27 16.71 2.80
CA TYR A 166 6.65 17.61 3.77
C TYR A 166 7.65 18.63 4.35
N ILE A 167 8.92 18.23 4.51
CA ILE A 167 10.00 19.09 5.00
C ILE A 167 10.95 19.56 3.90
N GLY A 168 10.58 19.36 2.63
CA GLY A 168 11.30 19.85 1.45
C GLY A 168 12.35 18.91 0.86
N ASP A 169 12.39 17.63 1.23
CA ASP A 169 13.23 16.66 0.51
C ASP A 169 12.59 16.28 -0.84
N GLU A 170 13.36 16.34 -1.92
CA GLU A 170 12.89 15.99 -3.28
C GLU A 170 13.37 14.59 -3.72
N GLU A 171 14.34 14.00 -3.01
CA GLU A 171 14.95 12.72 -3.39
C GLU A 171 14.38 11.53 -2.61
N PHE A 172 14.06 10.45 -3.33
CA PHE A 172 13.65 9.15 -2.76
C PHE A 172 14.82 8.38 -2.12
N LYS A 173 15.41 8.95 -1.06
CA LYS A 173 16.62 8.43 -0.39
C LYS A 173 16.31 7.47 0.77
N HIS A 174 15.11 7.54 1.35
CA HIS A 174 14.70 6.65 2.44
C HIS A 174 13.98 5.41 1.91
N ARG A 175 13.86 4.38 2.75
CA ARG A 175 13.27 3.09 2.36
C ARG A 175 12.31 2.59 3.42
N PHE A 176 11.30 1.86 2.96
CA PHE A 176 10.42 1.10 3.83
C PHE A 176 10.28 -0.34 3.37
N ARG A 177 9.86 -1.21 4.30
CA ARG A 177 9.34 -2.55 4.00
C ARG A 177 8.05 -2.79 4.75
N VAL A 178 7.18 -3.60 4.19
CA VAL A 178 5.91 -4.06 4.76
C VAL A 178 5.88 -5.58 4.64
N ARG A 179 5.41 -6.23 5.69
CA ARG A 179 5.06 -7.65 5.68
C ARG A 179 3.66 -7.80 6.25
N VAL A 180 2.78 -8.44 5.47
CA VAL A 180 1.47 -8.89 5.92
C VAL A 180 1.41 -10.40 5.74
N GLY A 181 1.22 -11.13 6.84
CA GLY A 181 1.20 -12.59 6.81
C GLY A 181 0.00 -13.15 6.05
N ARG A 182 -1.16 -12.50 6.13
CA ARG A 182 -2.39 -12.89 5.43
C ARG A 182 -3.17 -11.67 4.94
N ALA A 183 -2.93 -11.29 3.71
CA ALA A 183 -3.71 -10.32 2.96
C ALA A 183 -4.85 -11.02 2.21
N THR A 184 -6.09 -10.67 2.53
CA THR A 184 -7.28 -11.15 1.83
C THR A 184 -7.70 -10.14 0.77
N PHE A 185 -7.79 -10.57 -0.49
CA PHE A 185 -8.27 -9.71 -1.57
C PHE A 185 -9.78 -9.49 -1.44
N ARG A 186 -10.19 -8.23 -1.40
CA ARG A 186 -11.60 -7.82 -1.22
C ARG A 186 -12.38 -7.74 -2.52
N GLY A 187 -11.73 -7.88 -3.66
CA GLY A 187 -12.36 -7.76 -4.97
C GLY A 187 -12.14 -6.41 -5.64
N PHE A 188 -12.77 -6.23 -6.80
CA PHE A 188 -12.63 -5.05 -7.63
C PHE A 188 -13.86 -4.14 -7.57
N GLN A 189 -13.68 -2.90 -7.11
CA GLN A 189 -14.70 -1.86 -7.15
C GLN A 189 -15.02 -1.48 -8.60
N VAL A 190 -16.31 -1.31 -8.89
CA VAL A 190 -16.81 -0.89 -10.19
C VAL A 190 -17.06 0.61 -10.12
N PRO A 191 -16.37 1.41 -10.95
CA PRO A 191 -16.55 2.85 -10.96
C PRO A 191 -17.92 3.23 -11.55
N ASP A 192 -18.43 4.41 -11.20
CA ASP A 192 -19.81 4.82 -11.52
C ASP A 192 -20.04 4.99 -13.03
N GLU A 193 -18.98 5.25 -13.79
CA GLU A 193 -18.99 5.42 -15.24
C GLU A 193 -19.27 4.13 -16.00
N LEU A 194 -19.02 2.97 -15.39
CA LEU A 194 -19.30 1.66 -16.01
C LEU A 194 -20.68 1.16 -15.62
N ASP A 195 -21.52 0.82 -16.60
CA ASP A 195 -22.69 -0.02 -16.33
C ASP A 195 -22.26 -1.47 -16.06
N ASP A 196 -23.18 -2.28 -15.54
CA ASP A 196 -22.88 -3.67 -15.18
C ASP A 196 -22.40 -4.51 -16.36
N GLU A 197 -22.93 -4.28 -17.57
CA GLU A 197 -22.56 -5.06 -18.75
C GLU A 197 -21.14 -4.71 -19.22
N ALA A 198 -20.79 -3.44 -19.20
CA ALA A 198 -19.44 -2.96 -19.49
C ALA A 198 -18.45 -3.44 -18.43
N ALA A 199 -18.83 -3.41 -17.16
CA ALA A 199 -18.02 -3.92 -16.06
C ALA A 199 -17.77 -5.44 -16.18
N ASP A 200 -18.80 -6.23 -16.53
CA ASP A 200 -18.69 -7.68 -16.75
C ASP A 200 -17.75 -7.98 -17.92
N ARG A 201 -17.90 -7.25 -19.03
CA ARG A 201 -17.01 -7.40 -20.19
C ARG A 201 -15.56 -7.08 -19.83
N LEU A 202 -15.32 -5.99 -19.10
CA LEU A 202 -13.98 -5.57 -18.71
C LEU A 202 -13.33 -6.58 -17.77
N LEU A 203 -14.04 -7.01 -16.72
CA LEU A 203 -13.54 -8.02 -15.80
C LEU A 203 -13.22 -9.34 -16.53
N THR A 204 -14.12 -9.79 -17.41
CA THR A 204 -13.95 -11.03 -18.18
C THR A 204 -12.75 -10.95 -19.12
N ALA A 205 -12.49 -9.79 -19.71
CA ALA A 205 -11.31 -9.58 -20.55
C ALA A 205 -10.01 -9.54 -19.73
N CYS A 206 -10.04 -9.00 -18.51
CA CYS A 206 -8.84 -8.71 -17.73
C CYS A 206 -8.52 -9.73 -16.62
N VAL A 207 -9.38 -10.72 -16.34
CA VAL A 207 -9.12 -11.80 -15.36
C VAL A 207 -9.24 -13.15 -16.04
N ARG A 208 -8.22 -14.01 -15.93
CA ARG A 208 -8.23 -15.35 -16.55
C ARG A 208 -9.34 -16.26 -16.06
N ASP A 209 -9.69 -16.16 -14.78
CA ASP A 209 -10.76 -16.93 -14.16
C ASP A 209 -11.83 -16.00 -13.56
N ALA A 210 -12.39 -15.14 -14.40
CA ALA A 210 -13.41 -14.17 -14.01
C ALA A 210 -14.67 -14.82 -13.39
N ALA A 211 -14.94 -16.10 -13.68
CA ALA A 211 -16.04 -16.86 -13.10
C ALA A 211 -15.93 -17.05 -11.57
N ARG A 212 -14.74 -16.83 -11.00
CA ARG A 212 -14.50 -16.81 -9.54
C ARG A 212 -14.87 -15.49 -8.88
N PHE A 213 -15.55 -14.59 -9.59
CA PHE A 213 -16.04 -13.34 -9.07
C PHE A 213 -17.54 -13.20 -9.30
N ARG A 214 -18.22 -12.51 -8.38
CA ARG A 214 -19.62 -12.10 -8.56
C ARG A 214 -19.78 -10.61 -8.27
N LEU A 215 -20.62 -9.94 -9.05
CA LEU A 215 -21.00 -8.56 -8.76
C LEU A 215 -21.84 -8.53 -7.47
N SER A 216 -21.42 -7.72 -6.52
CA SER A 216 -22.12 -7.42 -5.28
C SER A 216 -22.51 -5.95 -5.25
N ARG A 217 -23.63 -5.66 -4.59
CA ARG A 217 -24.18 -4.32 -4.37
C ARG A 217 -24.41 -4.17 -2.87
N ASP A 218 -23.44 -3.64 -2.15
CA ASP A 218 -23.54 -3.44 -0.72
C ASP A 218 -23.33 -1.96 -0.39
N GLY A 219 -24.18 -1.40 0.47
CA GLY A 219 -24.10 0.02 0.84
C GLY A 219 -24.22 1.04 -0.31
N GLY A 220 -24.63 0.62 -1.52
CA GLY A 220 -24.64 1.45 -2.72
C GLY A 220 -23.36 1.35 -3.58
N GLU A 221 -22.32 0.68 -3.08
CA GLU A 221 -21.10 0.40 -3.83
C GLU A 221 -21.24 -0.88 -4.66
N ARG A 222 -20.73 -0.84 -5.90
CA ARG A 222 -20.66 -2.00 -6.79
C ARG A 222 -19.26 -2.59 -6.75
N ARG A 223 -19.15 -3.90 -6.51
CA ARG A 223 -17.86 -4.58 -6.40
C ARG A 223 -17.94 -6.02 -6.88
N TYR A 224 -16.98 -6.45 -7.70
CA TYR A 224 -16.75 -7.87 -7.97
C TYR A 224 -16.03 -8.50 -6.80
N VAL A 225 -16.75 -9.29 -6.02
CA VAL A 225 -16.18 -9.99 -4.86
C VAL A 225 -15.79 -11.41 -5.25
N PRO A 226 -14.66 -11.94 -4.74
CA PRO A 226 -14.31 -13.33 -4.96
C PRO A 226 -15.39 -14.27 -4.42
N VAL A 227 -15.67 -15.35 -5.15
CA VAL A 227 -16.48 -16.48 -4.69
C VAL A 227 -15.59 -17.69 -4.47
N SER A 228 -15.82 -18.36 -3.34
CA SER A 228 -15.16 -19.60 -2.92
C SER A 228 -15.72 -20.81 -3.66
#